data_AF-A0A1S3NH25-F1
#
_entry.id   AF-A0A1S3NH25-F1
#
_cell.length_a   1.000
_cell.length_b   1.000
_cell.length_c   1.000
_cell.angle_alpha   90.00
_cell.angle_beta   90.00
_cell.angle_gamma   90.00
#
_symmetry.space_group_name_H-M   'P 1'
#
loop_
_entity.id
_entity.type
_entity.pdbx_description
1 polymer ?
#
loop_
_entity_poly.entity_id
_entity_poly.type
_entity_poly.pdbx_seq_one_letter_code
_entity_poly.pdbx_strand_id
1 'polypeptide(L)'
;MKGSYWCSCLQGFHQDGNISSKCVDVNECIGPGNKYPCGENGTCFNLEGSYRCHCTPGFTTYGNNQTKCQELNCDPYATQSTPEQTLPGFDSLLSLLRNNCLVLSNSSGLAGATEKTGEALLTVLANVTDVLQLQSNGQGGNSGKVTTLLRTVENSIRLIAPQLRENVSRINTSHTEVEVVVRRDRTPPRGPVRLTNENIQLDTTWETAIGDDTNYPGFGFAILLSYKSLQTLTNSSEQLSSRVVTVSVSNPNTTNLSEPIILTFNHLKSSDANTTCVYWSEDGEGAWSIQGCTSVMSNSTQTVCSCTHLSSFALLRGIQENKKCGQLPLVMWVGASVALACAVLSLLMTLWCRFISKKRNGGSQPEQHFKL
;
A
#
# COMPACT_ATOMS: atom_id res chain seq x y z
N MET A 1 -32.45 50.45 -15.32
CA MET A 1 -31.71 49.42 -16.09
C MET A 1 -32.62 48.20 -16.22
N LYS A 2 -32.99 47.78 -17.44
CA LYS A 2 -33.69 46.50 -17.63
C LYS A 2 -32.62 45.40 -17.70
N GLY A 3 -32.57 44.53 -16.70
CA GLY A 3 -31.72 43.35 -16.76
C GLY A 3 -32.32 42.32 -17.71
N SER A 4 -31.53 41.82 -18.67
CA SER A 4 -31.89 40.63 -19.45
C SER A 4 -31.52 39.39 -18.64
N TYR A 5 -32.49 38.52 -18.37
CA TYR A 5 -32.22 37.16 -17.89
C TYR A 5 -32.15 36.22 -19.10
N TRP A 6 -31.18 35.32 -19.13
CA TRP A 6 -31.04 34.29 -20.15
C TRP A 6 -31.38 32.92 -19.53
N CYS A 7 -32.38 32.24 -20.08
CA CYS A 7 -32.71 30.88 -19.68
C CYS A 7 -31.74 29.91 -20.36
N SER A 8 -31.00 29.14 -19.56
CA SER A 8 -30.16 28.03 -20.04
C SER A 8 -30.94 26.73 -19.89
N CYS A 9 -30.78 25.81 -20.83
CA CYS A 9 -31.36 24.47 -20.70
C CYS A 9 -30.71 23.70 -19.54
N LEU A 10 -31.47 22.79 -18.92
CA LEU A 10 -30.94 21.86 -17.93
C LEU A 10 -29.89 20.95 -18.58
N GLN A 11 -29.00 20.39 -17.75
CA GLN A 11 -28.05 19.38 -18.20
C GLN A 11 -28.78 18.19 -18.85
N GLY A 12 -28.25 17.69 -19.97
CA GLY A 12 -28.91 16.67 -20.79
C GLY A 12 -29.86 17.25 -21.85
N PHE A 13 -30.01 18.58 -21.92
CA PHE A 13 -30.81 19.26 -22.93
C PHE A 13 -30.01 20.34 -23.64
N HIS A 14 -30.37 20.61 -24.89
CA HIS A 14 -29.82 21.72 -25.68
C HIS A 14 -30.95 22.61 -26.21
N GLN A 15 -30.63 23.86 -26.50
CA GLN A 15 -31.61 24.81 -27.02
C GLN A 15 -31.99 24.44 -28.46
N ASP A 16 -33.28 24.40 -28.75
CA ASP A 16 -33.79 24.24 -30.12
C ASP A 16 -33.32 25.45 -30.94
N GLY A 17 -32.60 25.21 -32.05
CA GLY A 17 -32.06 26.27 -32.90
C GLY A 17 -33.14 27.20 -33.49
N ASN A 18 -34.40 26.78 -33.48
CA ASN A 18 -35.53 27.55 -34.01
C ASN A 18 -36.33 28.29 -32.92
N ILE A 19 -36.24 27.88 -31.65
CA ILE A 19 -37.09 28.39 -30.56
C ILE A 19 -36.23 28.59 -29.31
N SER A 20 -35.89 29.84 -28.99
CA SER A 20 -34.95 30.16 -27.90
C SER A 20 -35.42 29.75 -26.50
N SER A 21 -36.70 29.42 -26.31
CA SER A 21 -37.27 28.97 -25.03
C SER A 21 -37.52 27.47 -24.95
N LYS A 22 -37.19 26.70 -26.00
CA LYS A 22 -37.44 25.25 -26.05
C LYS A 22 -36.14 24.48 -25.87
N CYS A 23 -36.15 23.55 -24.93
CA CYS A 23 -35.05 22.63 -24.67
C CYS A 23 -35.41 21.26 -25.23
N VAL A 24 -34.49 20.68 -26.01
CA VAL A 24 -34.62 19.37 -26.62
C VAL A 24 -33.61 18.44 -25.98
N ASP A 25 -34.04 17.22 -25.71
CA ASP A 25 -33.20 16.16 -25.18
C ASP A 25 -31.94 15.96 -26.04
N VAL A 26 -30.79 15.84 -25.39
CA VAL A 26 -29.54 15.48 -26.04
C VAL A 26 -29.48 13.96 -26.05
N ASN A 27 -29.55 13.34 -27.22
CA ASN A 27 -29.35 11.90 -27.30
C ASN A 27 -27.86 11.56 -27.17
N GLU A 28 -27.39 11.26 -25.97
CA GLU A 28 -25.97 10.97 -25.73
C GLU A 28 -25.50 9.68 -26.40
N CYS A 29 -26.42 8.80 -26.82
CA CYS A 29 -26.10 7.59 -27.57
C CYS A 29 -25.77 7.85 -29.05
N ILE A 30 -26.11 9.02 -29.59
CA ILE A 30 -25.90 9.39 -31.00
C ILE A 30 -24.97 10.61 -31.06
N GLY A 31 -23.71 10.42 -30.62
CA GLY A 31 -22.68 11.46 -30.60
C GLY A 31 -21.68 11.35 -31.76
N PRO A 32 -21.22 12.46 -32.36
CA PRO A 32 -20.16 12.43 -33.37
C PRO A 32 -18.82 11.94 -32.78
N GLY A 33 -18.11 11.05 -33.49
CA GLY A 33 -16.71 10.73 -33.24
C GLY A 33 -16.40 9.52 -32.33
N ASN A 34 -17.14 8.42 -32.41
CA ASN A 34 -16.85 7.16 -31.67
C ASN A 34 -16.79 7.27 -30.14
N LYS A 35 -17.35 8.32 -29.53
CA LYS A 35 -17.52 8.40 -28.07
C LYS A 35 -18.76 7.61 -27.65
N TYR A 36 -18.67 6.27 -27.67
CA TYR A 36 -19.67 5.42 -27.03
C TYR A 36 -19.65 5.71 -25.52
N PRO A 37 -20.70 6.32 -24.94
CA PRO A 37 -20.67 6.72 -23.54
C PRO A 37 -20.52 5.52 -22.58
N CYS A 38 -20.88 4.32 -23.06
CA CYS A 38 -20.78 3.06 -22.33
C CYS A 38 -19.46 2.29 -22.59
N GLY A 39 -18.64 2.72 -23.54
CA GLY A 39 -17.51 1.94 -24.05
C GLY A 39 -17.95 0.82 -25.02
N GLU A 40 -17.00 -0.02 -25.44
CA GLU A 40 -17.24 -1.13 -26.38
C GLU A 40 -18.03 -2.30 -25.75
N ASN A 41 -17.93 -2.45 -24.43
CA ASN A 41 -18.54 -3.55 -23.68
C ASN A 41 -19.89 -3.18 -23.05
N GLY A 42 -20.61 -2.24 -23.67
CA GLY A 42 -21.91 -1.80 -23.18
C GLY A 42 -22.81 -1.19 -24.24
N THR A 43 -24.11 -1.42 -24.10
CA THR A 43 -25.16 -0.83 -24.94
C THR A 43 -25.72 0.43 -24.29
N CYS A 44 -25.78 1.52 -25.06
CA CYS A 44 -26.36 2.79 -24.62
C CYS A 44 -27.86 2.84 -24.88
N PHE A 45 -28.62 3.27 -23.88
CA PHE A 45 -30.04 3.56 -23.99
C PHE A 45 -30.30 5.03 -23.63
N ASN A 46 -30.84 5.79 -24.57
CA ASN A 46 -31.20 7.18 -24.34
C ASN A 46 -32.45 7.26 -23.45
N LEU A 47 -32.46 8.23 -22.55
CA LEU A 47 -33.57 8.58 -21.68
C LEU A 47 -33.82 10.09 -21.80
N GLU A 48 -34.97 10.57 -21.35
CA GLU A 48 -35.19 12.01 -21.35
C GLU A 48 -34.28 12.69 -20.32
N GLY A 49 -33.43 13.62 -20.78
CA GLY A 49 -32.44 14.36 -20.01
C GLY A 49 -31.21 13.55 -19.60
N SER A 50 -31.06 12.30 -20.05
CA SER A 50 -29.95 11.44 -19.65
C SER A 50 -29.82 10.17 -20.51
N TYR A 51 -28.89 9.29 -20.16
CA TYR A 51 -28.78 7.96 -20.75
C TYR A 51 -28.52 6.91 -19.67
N ARG A 52 -28.62 5.63 -20.04
CA ARG A 52 -28.14 4.52 -19.23
C ARG A 52 -27.36 3.51 -20.07
N CYS A 53 -26.32 2.97 -19.48
CA CYS A 53 -25.46 1.93 -20.03
C CYS A 53 -25.86 0.58 -19.48
N HIS A 54 -25.85 -0.41 -20.37
CA HIS A 54 -26.07 -1.80 -20.04
C HIS A 54 -24.84 -2.59 -20.44
N CYS A 55 -24.14 -3.15 -19.46
CA CYS A 55 -22.88 -3.83 -19.71
C CYS A 55 -23.09 -5.27 -20.19
N THR A 56 -22.18 -5.73 -21.04
CA THR A 56 -22.10 -7.17 -21.37
C THR A 56 -21.65 -7.97 -20.15
N PRO A 57 -21.95 -9.28 -20.08
CA PRO A 57 -21.47 -10.13 -18.99
C PRO A 57 -19.95 -10.03 -18.78
N GLY A 58 -19.53 -9.95 -17.52
CA GLY A 58 -18.13 -9.72 -17.13
C GLY A 58 -17.77 -8.24 -16.96
N PHE A 59 -18.71 -7.32 -17.23
CA PHE A 59 -18.52 -5.88 -17.09
C PHE A 59 -19.58 -5.26 -16.19
N THR A 60 -19.24 -4.15 -15.55
CA THR A 60 -20.14 -3.43 -14.64
C THR A 60 -19.96 -1.92 -14.69
N THR A 61 -21.01 -1.21 -14.30
CA THR A 61 -20.96 0.22 -13.97
C THR A 61 -20.87 0.48 -12.46
N TYR A 62 -20.77 -0.59 -11.64
CA TYR A 62 -20.88 -0.51 -10.18
C TYR A 62 -22.13 0.24 -9.70
N GLY A 63 -23.23 0.11 -10.45
CA GLY A 63 -24.51 0.78 -10.18
C GLY A 63 -24.64 2.20 -10.73
N ASN A 64 -23.56 2.80 -11.27
CA ASN A 64 -23.64 4.11 -11.94
C ASN A 64 -23.90 3.94 -13.44
N ASN A 65 -25.16 3.73 -13.82
CA ASN A 65 -25.52 3.47 -15.22
C ASN A 65 -25.17 4.58 -16.21
N GLN A 66 -24.61 5.72 -15.79
CA GLN A 66 -24.15 6.79 -16.69
C GLN A 66 -22.63 6.73 -16.97
N THR A 67 -21.94 5.65 -16.61
CA THR A 67 -20.50 5.51 -16.83
C THR A 67 -20.15 4.39 -17.81
N LYS A 68 -18.89 4.42 -18.28
CA LYS A 68 -18.33 3.35 -19.10
C LYS A 68 -18.32 2.03 -18.33
N CYS A 69 -18.66 0.96 -19.02
CA CYS A 69 -18.57 -0.40 -18.50
C CYS A 69 -17.10 -0.76 -18.24
N GLN A 70 -16.82 -1.21 -17.02
CA GLN A 70 -15.50 -1.65 -16.59
C GLN A 70 -15.47 -3.17 -16.44
N GLU A 71 -14.37 -3.79 -16.85
CA GLU A 71 -14.16 -5.21 -16.64
C GLU A 71 -14.15 -5.51 -15.14
N LEU A 72 -14.83 -6.57 -14.74
CA LEU A 72 -14.90 -7.02 -13.36
C LEU A 72 -14.54 -8.51 -13.29
N ASN A 73 -13.35 -8.78 -12.76
CA ASN A 73 -12.90 -10.14 -12.49
C ASN A 73 -13.33 -10.58 -11.08
N CYS A 74 -14.11 -11.66 -11.01
CA CYS A 74 -14.58 -12.24 -9.74
C CYS A 74 -13.75 -13.42 -9.22
N ASP A 75 -12.73 -13.87 -9.95
CA ASP A 75 -11.87 -14.98 -9.57
C ASP A 75 -11.02 -14.73 -8.31
N PRO A 76 -10.53 -13.51 -8.02
CA PRO A 76 -9.81 -13.23 -6.77
C PRO A 76 -10.64 -13.48 -5.51
N TYR A 77 -11.97 -13.57 -5.63
CA TYR A 77 -12.90 -13.87 -4.53
C TYR A 77 -13.34 -15.34 -4.53
N ALA A 78 -12.85 -16.15 -5.48
CA ALA A 78 -13.07 -17.58 -5.43
C ALA A 78 -12.43 -18.15 -4.18
N THR A 79 -13.19 -18.93 -3.42
CA THR A 79 -12.65 -19.81 -2.37
C THR A 79 -11.77 -20.86 -3.03
N GLN A 80 -10.51 -20.52 -3.29
CA GLN A 80 -9.46 -21.47 -3.61
C GLN A 80 -8.68 -21.70 -2.32
N SER A 81 -9.01 -22.75 -1.58
CA SER A 81 -8.10 -23.17 -0.51
C SER A 81 -8.16 -24.68 -0.33
N THR A 82 -6.99 -25.28 -0.50
CA THR A 82 -6.58 -26.42 0.32
C THR A 82 -6.71 -26.07 1.81
N PRO A 83 -7.00 -27.01 2.71
CA PRO A 83 -7.38 -26.74 4.11
C PRO A 83 -6.34 -26.01 5.00
N GLU A 84 -5.11 -25.80 4.52
CA GLU A 84 -3.99 -25.34 5.36
C GLU A 84 -3.74 -23.81 5.37
N GLN A 85 -4.39 -23.03 4.50
CA GLN A 85 -4.12 -21.57 4.37
C GLN A 85 -5.31 -20.67 4.67
N THR A 86 -6.48 -21.24 4.95
CA THR A 86 -7.71 -20.48 5.15
C THR A 86 -7.85 -20.01 6.59
N LEU A 87 -7.84 -18.69 6.77
CA LEU A 87 -8.16 -18.04 8.04
C LEU A 87 -9.67 -18.18 8.31
N PRO A 88 -10.09 -18.75 9.45
CA PRO A 88 -11.50 -18.92 9.78
C PRO A 88 -12.25 -17.58 9.75
N GLY A 89 -13.34 -17.51 8.97
CA GLY A 89 -14.16 -16.30 8.82
C GLY A 89 -13.95 -15.55 7.51
N PHE A 90 -12.78 -15.67 6.87
CA PHE A 90 -12.58 -15.08 5.54
C PHE A 90 -13.37 -15.80 4.45
N ASP A 91 -13.60 -17.11 4.56
CA ASP A 91 -14.39 -17.86 3.56
C ASP A 91 -15.79 -17.33 3.38
N SER A 92 -16.43 -16.92 4.49
CA SER A 92 -17.77 -16.33 4.46
C SER A 92 -17.75 -14.96 3.79
N LEU A 93 -16.74 -14.13 4.10
CA LEU A 93 -16.55 -12.83 3.45
C LEU A 93 -16.27 -13.00 1.95
N LEU A 94 -15.32 -13.85 1.57
CA LEU A 94 -14.96 -14.11 0.17
C LEU A 94 -16.15 -14.64 -0.62
N SER A 95 -16.93 -15.56 -0.05
CA SER A 95 -18.16 -16.05 -0.66
C SER A 95 -19.20 -14.93 -0.85
N LEU A 96 -19.36 -14.04 0.14
CA LEU A 96 -20.25 -12.90 0.06
C LEU A 96 -19.81 -11.93 -1.04
N LEU A 97 -18.51 -11.61 -1.11
CA LEU A 97 -17.92 -10.73 -2.11
C LEU A 97 -18.02 -11.33 -3.51
N ARG A 98 -17.76 -12.63 -3.65
CA ARG A 98 -17.90 -13.33 -4.94
C ARG A 98 -19.33 -13.28 -5.45
N ASN A 99 -20.31 -13.55 -4.58
CA ASN A 99 -21.72 -13.48 -4.96
C ASN A 99 -22.13 -12.06 -5.37
N ASN A 100 -21.71 -11.04 -4.62
CA ASN A 100 -21.95 -9.64 -4.99
C ASN A 100 -21.26 -9.28 -6.33
N CYS A 101 -20.01 -9.71 -6.53
CA CYS A 101 -19.27 -9.51 -7.77
C CYS A 101 -19.99 -10.12 -8.98
N LEU A 102 -20.47 -11.36 -8.86
CA LEU A 102 -21.20 -12.04 -9.94
C LEU A 102 -22.54 -11.35 -10.28
N VAL A 103 -23.21 -10.76 -9.29
CA VAL A 103 -24.42 -9.95 -9.53
C VAL A 103 -24.07 -8.67 -10.30
N LEU A 104 -22.97 -8.01 -9.93
CA LEU A 104 -22.49 -6.80 -10.63
C LEU A 104 -22.04 -7.08 -12.06
N SER A 105 -21.37 -8.22 -12.29
CA SER A 105 -20.81 -8.60 -13.60
C SER A 105 -21.87 -9.11 -14.58
N ASN A 106 -23.00 -9.63 -14.09
CA ASN A 106 -24.08 -10.19 -14.91
C ASN A 106 -25.28 -9.25 -14.99
N SER A 107 -25.07 -7.92 -15.02
CA SER A 107 -26.12 -6.91 -14.91
C SER A 107 -27.07 -6.82 -16.13
N SER A 108 -27.75 -7.94 -16.44
CA SER A 108 -28.99 -8.01 -17.19
C SER A 108 -30.20 -7.73 -16.28
N GLY A 109 -30.25 -6.58 -15.60
CA GLY A 109 -31.47 -6.08 -14.94
C GLY A 109 -32.26 -7.04 -14.03
N LEU A 110 -31.63 -8.00 -13.35
CA LEU A 110 -32.34 -8.86 -12.38
C LEU A 110 -32.37 -8.19 -10.99
N ALA A 111 -33.36 -7.32 -10.81
CA ALA A 111 -33.85 -6.95 -9.49
C ALA A 111 -34.49 -8.18 -8.83
N GLY A 112 -33.73 -8.92 -8.02
CA GLY A 112 -34.24 -10.13 -7.35
C GLY A 112 -33.28 -10.81 -6.38
N ALA A 113 -31.97 -10.57 -6.46
CA ALA A 113 -31.05 -10.94 -5.37
C ALA A 113 -31.06 -9.83 -4.31
N THR A 114 -31.03 -10.20 -3.03
CA THR A 114 -30.84 -9.27 -1.91
C THR A 114 -29.43 -8.68 -1.97
N GLU A 115 -29.25 -7.70 -2.85
CA GLU A 115 -28.00 -6.96 -3.03
C GLU A 115 -27.64 -6.29 -1.71
N LYS A 116 -26.50 -6.70 -1.12
CA LYS A 116 -25.91 -5.98 0.01
C LYS A 116 -25.28 -4.70 -0.53
N THR A 117 -25.61 -3.57 0.09
CA THR A 117 -25.01 -2.28 -0.30
C THR A 117 -23.50 -2.28 0.00
N GLY A 118 -22.74 -1.40 -0.67
CA GLY A 118 -21.31 -1.26 -0.43
C GLY A 118 -20.99 -1.00 1.05
N GLU A 119 -21.82 -0.23 1.75
CA GLU A 119 -21.68 0.12 3.17
C GLU A 119 -21.86 -1.11 4.07
N ALA A 120 -22.81 -1.97 3.74
CA ALA A 120 -23.01 -3.23 4.44
C ALA A 120 -21.79 -4.15 4.23
N LEU A 121 -21.26 -4.23 3.02
CA LEU A 121 -20.06 -5.02 2.73
C LEU A 121 -18.82 -4.45 3.45
N LEU A 122 -18.66 -3.12 3.48
CA LEU A 122 -17.57 -2.46 4.20
C LEU A 122 -17.63 -2.77 5.70
N THR A 123 -18.84 -2.78 6.27
CA THR A 123 -19.07 -3.14 7.68
C THR A 123 -18.69 -4.60 7.96
N VAL A 124 -19.09 -5.52 7.07
CA VAL A 124 -18.73 -6.94 7.19
C VAL A 124 -17.21 -7.11 7.09
N LEU A 125 -16.55 -6.43 6.15
CA LEU A 125 -15.10 -6.46 6.00
C LEU A 125 -14.40 -5.99 7.28
N ALA A 126 -14.81 -4.86 7.86
CA ALA A 126 -14.22 -4.34 9.09
C ALA A 126 -14.40 -5.31 10.28
N ASN A 127 -15.60 -5.89 10.43
CA ASN A 127 -15.86 -6.86 11.50
C ASN A 127 -15.06 -8.15 11.35
N VAL A 128 -14.93 -8.68 10.12
CA VAL A 128 -14.09 -9.87 9.86
C VAL A 128 -12.62 -9.56 10.10
N THR A 129 -12.16 -8.37 9.71
CA THR A 129 -10.80 -7.89 9.98
C THR A 129 -10.52 -7.83 11.49
N ASP A 130 -11.47 -7.40 12.31
CA ASP A 130 -11.36 -7.39 13.77
C ASP A 130 -11.18 -8.78 14.37
N VAL A 131 -12.01 -9.75 13.94
CA VAL A 131 -11.95 -11.14 14.41
C VAL A 131 -10.56 -11.74 14.16
N LEU A 132 -9.95 -11.44 13.02
CA LEU A 132 -8.66 -11.99 12.62
C LEU A 132 -7.49 -11.37 13.36
N GLN A 133 -7.57 -10.08 13.67
CA GLN A 133 -6.62 -9.43 14.56
C GLN A 133 -6.60 -10.09 15.95
N LEU A 134 -7.73 -10.63 16.41
CA LEU A 134 -7.87 -11.29 17.72
C LEU A 134 -7.45 -12.78 17.71
N GLN A 135 -7.76 -13.53 16.64
CA GLN A 135 -7.52 -14.98 16.58
C GLN A 135 -6.05 -15.37 16.54
N SER A 136 -5.14 -14.47 16.17
CA SER A 136 -3.71 -14.78 16.06
C SER A 136 -2.92 -14.43 17.33
N ASN A 137 -3.60 -14.14 18.46
CA ASN A 137 -2.99 -13.77 19.74
C ASN A 137 -2.47 -14.96 20.58
N GLY A 138 -1.99 -16.05 19.96
CA GLY A 138 -1.58 -17.27 20.68
C GLY A 138 -0.67 -18.25 19.95
N GLN A 139 -0.31 -17.98 18.70
CA GLN A 139 0.61 -18.79 17.91
C GLN A 139 1.52 -17.78 17.20
N GLY A 140 2.84 -17.88 17.43
CA GLY A 140 3.83 -16.89 16.95
C GLY A 140 3.57 -16.42 15.52
N GLY A 141 3.79 -15.12 15.28
CA GLY A 141 3.43 -14.44 14.04
C GLY A 141 3.77 -15.26 12.79
N ASN A 142 2.76 -15.53 11.97
CA ASN A 142 2.91 -16.22 10.69
C ASN A 142 2.78 -15.18 9.58
N SER A 143 3.90 -14.81 8.97
CA SER A 143 4.00 -13.87 7.85
C SER A 143 3.00 -14.20 6.75
N GLY A 144 2.81 -15.48 6.43
CA GLY A 144 1.82 -15.93 5.46
C GLY A 144 0.38 -15.54 5.83
N LYS A 145 -0.01 -15.62 7.10
CA LYS A 145 -1.35 -15.17 7.55
C LYS A 145 -1.53 -13.66 7.44
N VAL A 146 -0.48 -12.88 7.76
CA VAL A 146 -0.49 -11.41 7.61
C VAL A 146 -0.62 -11.04 6.15
N THR A 147 0.19 -11.64 5.28
CA THR A 147 0.13 -11.45 3.83
C THR A 147 -1.26 -11.77 3.28
N THR A 148 -1.86 -12.90 3.67
CA THR A 148 -3.24 -13.25 3.26
C THR A 148 -4.26 -12.23 3.75
N LEU A 149 -4.17 -11.76 4.99
CA LEU A 149 -5.06 -10.74 5.56
C LEU A 149 -4.97 -9.42 4.79
N LEU A 150 -3.76 -8.87 4.62
CA LEU A 150 -3.55 -7.59 3.95
C LEU A 150 -4.04 -7.63 2.50
N ARG A 151 -3.69 -8.68 1.75
CA ARG A 151 -4.16 -8.89 0.38
C ARG A 151 -5.67 -9.02 0.27
N THR A 152 -6.28 -9.81 1.17
CA THR A 152 -7.73 -10.01 1.15
C THR A 152 -8.47 -8.72 1.44
N VAL A 153 -7.98 -7.93 2.40
CA VAL A 153 -8.54 -6.61 2.71
C VAL A 153 -8.43 -5.66 1.51
N GLU A 154 -7.26 -5.58 0.86
CA GLU A 154 -7.08 -4.74 -0.33
C GLU A 154 -8.03 -5.15 -1.47
N ASN A 155 -8.07 -6.44 -1.81
CA ASN A 155 -8.92 -6.95 -2.89
C ASN A 155 -10.41 -6.75 -2.60
N SER A 156 -10.83 -6.92 -1.34
CA SER A 156 -12.21 -6.69 -0.91
C SER A 156 -12.58 -5.22 -1.07
N ILE A 157 -11.69 -4.32 -0.65
CA ILE A 157 -11.89 -2.88 -0.74
C ILE A 157 -12.08 -2.42 -2.18
N ARG A 158 -11.27 -2.93 -3.13
CA ARG A 158 -11.37 -2.55 -4.54
C ARG A 158 -12.72 -2.91 -5.16
N LEU A 159 -13.37 -3.98 -4.69
CA LEU A 159 -14.74 -4.32 -5.09
C LEU A 159 -15.80 -3.46 -4.39
N ILE A 160 -15.60 -3.18 -3.10
CA ILE A 160 -16.61 -2.50 -2.26
C ILE A 160 -16.67 -0.99 -2.53
N ALA A 161 -15.52 -0.33 -2.67
CA ALA A 161 -15.43 1.13 -2.71
C ALA A 161 -16.27 1.76 -3.86
N PRO A 162 -16.27 1.21 -5.08
CA PRO A 162 -17.10 1.72 -6.17
C PRO A 162 -18.61 1.58 -5.93
N GLN A 163 -19.05 0.79 -4.94
CA GLN A 163 -20.46 0.57 -4.60
C GLN A 163 -20.95 1.49 -3.47
N LEU A 164 -20.06 2.27 -2.84
CA LEU A 164 -20.43 3.20 -1.78
C LEU A 164 -21.23 4.38 -2.36
N ARG A 165 -22.35 4.70 -1.71
CA ARG A 165 -23.28 5.77 -2.12
C ARG A 165 -22.80 7.13 -1.64
N GLU A 166 -22.27 7.19 -0.42
CA GLU A 166 -21.76 8.42 0.18
C GLU A 166 -20.37 8.75 -0.35
N ASN A 167 -20.10 10.06 -0.52
CA ASN A 167 -18.78 10.54 -0.94
C ASN A 167 -17.69 10.28 0.11
N VAL A 168 -18.07 10.15 1.38
CA VAL A 168 -17.16 9.84 2.49
C VAL A 168 -17.83 8.80 3.37
N SER A 169 -17.18 7.65 3.56
CA SER A 169 -17.62 6.59 4.46
C SER A 169 -16.55 6.35 5.52
N ARG A 170 -16.97 6.29 6.79
CA ARG A 170 -16.08 6.03 7.94
C ARG A 170 -16.59 4.85 8.73
N ILE A 171 -15.70 3.90 9.03
CA ILE A 171 -15.96 2.82 9.97
C ILE A 171 -14.93 2.89 11.08
N ASN A 172 -15.39 2.78 12.32
CA ASN A 172 -14.53 2.73 13.49
C ASN A 172 -15.02 1.61 14.41
N THR A 173 -14.25 0.53 14.49
CA THR A 173 -14.52 -0.62 15.34
C THR A 173 -13.51 -0.69 16.50
N SER A 174 -13.52 -1.75 17.29
CA SER A 174 -12.55 -1.91 18.38
C SER A 174 -11.12 -2.18 17.87
N HIS A 175 -10.96 -2.81 16.69
CA HIS A 175 -9.64 -3.15 16.15
C HIS A 175 -9.33 -2.57 14.77
N THR A 176 -10.28 -1.93 14.09
CA THR A 176 -10.09 -1.41 12.73
C THR A 176 -10.70 -0.02 12.60
N GLU A 177 -10.02 0.83 11.86
CA GLU A 177 -10.54 2.13 11.46
C GLU A 177 -10.38 2.29 9.95
N VAL A 178 -11.45 2.67 9.26
CA VAL A 178 -11.48 2.79 7.81
C VAL A 178 -12.06 4.15 7.46
N GLU A 179 -11.34 4.90 6.62
CA GLU A 179 -11.88 6.05 5.92
C GLU A 179 -11.80 5.79 4.42
N VAL A 180 -12.92 5.98 3.73
CA VAL A 180 -13.04 5.85 2.28
C VAL A 180 -13.60 7.15 1.75
N VAL A 181 -12.93 7.73 0.76
CA VAL A 181 -13.46 8.84 -0.03
C VAL A 181 -13.70 8.38 -1.45
N VAL A 182 -14.89 8.68 -1.97
CA VAL A 182 -15.31 8.38 -3.34
C VAL A 182 -15.71 9.67 -4.02
N ARG A 183 -15.21 9.87 -5.24
CA ARG A 183 -15.64 10.96 -6.13
C ARG A 183 -16.27 10.35 -7.37
N ARG A 184 -17.39 10.93 -7.80
CA ARG A 184 -18.15 10.48 -8.98
C ARG A 184 -18.37 11.69 -9.86
N ASP A 185 -17.53 11.81 -10.86
CA ASP A 185 -17.53 12.93 -11.78
C ASP A 185 -17.50 12.41 -13.21
N ARG A 186 -17.99 13.20 -14.16
CA ARG A 186 -17.91 12.83 -15.60
C ARG A 186 -16.47 12.91 -16.12
N THR A 187 -15.66 13.74 -15.48
CA THR A 187 -14.26 13.97 -15.80
C THR A 187 -13.39 13.61 -14.61
N PRO A 188 -12.15 13.15 -14.81
CA PRO A 188 -11.24 12.83 -13.73
C PRO A 188 -11.08 14.03 -12.76
N PRO A 189 -11.32 13.84 -11.45
CA PRO A 189 -11.09 14.90 -10.47
C PRO A 189 -9.60 15.21 -10.38
N ARG A 190 -9.27 16.41 -9.88
CA ARG A 190 -7.90 16.94 -9.78
C ARG A 190 -7.68 17.55 -8.40
N GLY A 191 -6.42 17.61 -7.97
CA GLY A 191 -6.03 18.28 -6.71
C GLY A 191 -5.94 17.35 -5.50
N PRO A 192 -5.82 17.93 -4.29
CA PRO A 192 -5.39 17.18 -3.11
C PRO A 192 -6.48 16.26 -2.54
N VAL A 193 -6.03 15.13 -2.02
CA VAL A 193 -6.83 14.13 -1.31
C VAL A 193 -6.16 13.89 0.05
N ARG A 194 -6.93 14.10 1.12
CA ARG A 194 -6.44 13.92 2.49
C ARG A 194 -7.40 13.05 3.27
N LEU A 195 -6.87 11.97 3.84
CA LEU A 195 -7.58 11.08 4.75
C LEU A 195 -6.84 11.09 6.08
N THR A 196 -7.57 11.06 7.18
CA THR A 196 -6.97 11.18 8.50
C THR A 196 -7.76 10.43 9.55
N ASN A 197 -7.02 9.79 10.45
CA ASN A 197 -7.56 9.24 11.68
C ASN A 197 -6.70 9.68 12.88
N GLU A 198 -6.94 9.09 14.04
CA GLU A 198 -6.25 9.43 15.29
C GLU A 198 -4.72 9.19 15.25
N ASN A 199 -4.23 8.29 14.39
CA ASN A 199 -2.84 7.83 14.39
C ASN A 199 -2.10 7.95 13.05
N ILE A 200 -2.79 8.24 11.96
CA ILE A 200 -2.20 8.36 10.63
C ILE A 200 -2.96 9.39 9.80
N GLN A 201 -2.21 10.09 8.97
CA GLN A 201 -2.74 10.93 7.91
C GLN A 201 -2.10 10.52 6.57
N LEU A 202 -2.93 10.41 5.55
CA LEU A 202 -2.54 10.21 4.17
C LEU A 202 -2.79 11.51 3.39
N ASP A 203 -1.75 12.02 2.74
CA ASP A 203 -1.85 13.07 1.72
C ASP A 203 -1.44 12.51 0.36
N THR A 204 -2.30 12.70 -0.64
CA THR A 204 -2.08 12.31 -2.03
C THR A 204 -2.86 13.25 -2.97
N THR A 205 -2.88 12.95 -4.26
CA THR A 205 -3.58 13.71 -5.30
C THR A 205 -4.60 12.83 -6.03
N TRP A 206 -5.66 13.42 -6.57
CA TRP A 206 -6.60 12.67 -7.43
C TRP A 206 -5.89 12.14 -8.67
N GLU A 207 -4.88 12.84 -9.17
CA GLU A 207 -3.99 12.42 -10.23
C GLU A 207 -3.32 11.07 -9.91
N THR A 208 -2.79 10.92 -8.69
CA THR A 208 -2.21 9.65 -8.21
C THR A 208 -3.28 8.58 -7.97
N ALA A 209 -4.43 8.97 -7.41
CA ALA A 209 -5.51 8.05 -7.07
C ALA A 209 -6.27 7.51 -8.29
N ILE A 210 -6.35 8.28 -9.38
CA ILE A 210 -6.91 7.86 -10.66
C ILE A 210 -5.86 7.14 -11.50
N GLY A 211 -4.63 7.67 -11.55
CA GLY A 211 -3.58 7.18 -12.44
C GLY A 211 -3.81 7.63 -13.89
N ASP A 212 -3.87 6.68 -14.82
CA ASP A 212 -4.15 6.95 -16.23
C ASP A 212 -5.59 7.42 -16.42
N ASP A 213 -5.75 8.65 -16.91
CA ASP A 213 -7.06 9.30 -17.06
C ASP A 213 -7.76 9.00 -18.39
N THR A 214 -7.11 8.30 -19.33
CA THR A 214 -7.66 7.97 -20.65
C THR A 214 -8.87 7.03 -20.55
N ASN A 215 -8.87 6.12 -19.58
CA ASN A 215 -9.95 5.17 -19.33
C ASN A 215 -10.66 5.40 -17.99
N TYR A 216 -10.77 6.67 -17.57
CA TYR A 216 -11.44 7.02 -16.31
C TYR A 216 -12.89 6.47 -16.27
N PRO A 217 -13.25 5.67 -15.25
CA PRO A 217 -14.53 4.96 -15.20
C PRO A 217 -15.70 5.83 -14.70
N GLY A 218 -15.50 7.15 -14.55
CA GLY A 218 -16.52 8.06 -13.99
C GLY A 218 -16.59 8.06 -12.45
N PHE A 219 -15.62 7.42 -11.80
CA PHE A 219 -15.41 7.53 -10.37
C PHE A 219 -13.94 7.32 -10.00
N GLY A 220 -13.56 7.83 -8.83
CA GLY A 220 -12.28 7.57 -8.19
C GLY A 220 -12.46 7.35 -6.70
N PHE A 221 -11.55 6.61 -6.08
CA PHE A 221 -11.55 6.46 -4.62
C PHE A 221 -10.14 6.46 -4.05
N ALA A 222 -10.05 6.84 -2.78
CA ALA A 222 -8.87 6.67 -1.94
C ALA A 222 -9.29 6.19 -0.56
N ILE A 223 -8.48 5.29 0.02
CA ILE A 223 -8.82 4.56 1.23
C ILE A 223 -7.62 4.53 2.16
N LEU A 224 -7.90 4.78 3.44
CA LEU A 224 -6.98 4.65 4.54
C LEU A 224 -7.59 3.72 5.58
N LEU A 225 -7.05 2.51 5.67
CA LEU A 225 -7.43 1.54 6.69
C LEU A 225 -6.32 1.42 7.71
N SER A 226 -6.63 1.52 9.00
CA SER A 226 -5.68 1.41 10.11
C SER A 226 -6.06 0.23 10.99
N TYR A 227 -5.09 -0.65 11.24
CA TYR A 227 -5.24 -1.78 12.15
C TYR A 227 -4.77 -1.40 13.55
N LYS A 228 -5.65 -1.44 14.54
CA LYS A 228 -5.36 -1.04 15.92
C LYS A 228 -4.61 -2.13 16.69
N SER A 229 -4.69 -3.39 16.27
CA SER A 229 -4.13 -4.53 17.01
C SER A 229 -3.22 -5.44 16.19
N LEU A 230 -2.96 -5.15 14.90
CA LEU A 230 -2.15 -6.00 14.03
C LEU A 230 -0.66 -6.13 14.45
N GLN A 231 -0.17 -5.24 15.31
CA GLN A 231 1.22 -5.28 15.80
C GLN A 231 1.58 -6.58 16.52
N THR A 232 0.59 -7.30 17.04
CA THR A 232 0.79 -8.60 17.70
C THR A 232 1.00 -9.74 16.71
N LEU A 233 0.71 -9.54 15.42
CA LEU A 233 0.75 -10.59 14.40
C LEU A 233 2.08 -10.68 13.64
N THR A 234 2.85 -9.60 13.66
CA THR A 234 4.19 -9.57 13.04
C THR A 234 5.22 -10.13 14.03
N ASN A 235 6.16 -10.95 13.53
CA ASN A 235 7.12 -11.66 14.36
C ASN A 235 7.91 -10.69 15.29
N SER A 236 8.10 -11.12 16.53
CA SER A 236 8.40 -10.30 17.72
C SER A 236 9.80 -9.68 17.79
N SER A 237 10.64 -9.86 16.76
CA SER A 237 11.98 -9.24 16.68
C SER A 237 11.95 -7.79 16.21
N GLU A 238 10.87 -7.36 15.55
CA GLU A 238 10.75 -6.02 14.95
C GLU A 238 9.67 -5.21 15.68
N GLN A 239 10.10 -4.28 16.53
CA GLN A 239 9.18 -3.49 17.34
C GLN A 239 8.57 -2.35 16.51
N LEU A 240 7.32 -2.55 16.08
CA LEU A 240 6.53 -1.52 15.40
C LEU A 240 6.33 -0.29 16.31
N SER A 241 6.59 0.90 15.75
CA SER A 241 6.42 2.18 16.43
C SER A 241 5.13 2.91 16.05
N SER A 242 4.37 2.36 15.10
CA SER A 242 3.07 2.86 14.65
C SER A 242 2.04 1.73 14.51
N ARG A 243 0.78 2.11 14.27
CA ARG A 243 -0.21 1.17 13.70
C ARG A 243 0.20 0.80 12.28
N VAL A 244 -0.19 -0.40 11.85
CA VAL A 244 -0.11 -0.79 10.44
C VAL A 244 -1.30 -0.16 9.72
N VAL A 245 -1.06 0.32 8.51
CA VAL A 245 -2.10 0.98 7.71
C VAL A 245 -2.07 0.45 6.28
N THR A 246 -3.22 0.23 5.65
CA THR A 246 -3.32 -0.11 4.22
C THR A 246 -3.86 1.09 3.47
N VAL A 247 -3.17 1.46 2.39
CA VAL A 247 -3.60 2.51 1.47
C VAL A 247 -3.96 1.86 0.15
N SER A 248 -5.17 2.15 -0.35
CA SER A 248 -5.61 1.69 -1.66
C SER A 248 -6.37 2.78 -2.38
N VAL A 249 -6.25 2.83 -3.70
CA VAL A 249 -6.88 3.82 -4.57
C VAL A 249 -7.44 3.15 -5.82
N SER A 250 -8.23 3.89 -6.60
CA SER A 250 -8.81 3.40 -7.86
C SER A 250 -7.78 3.05 -8.94
N ASN A 251 -6.60 3.68 -8.93
CA ASN A 251 -5.50 3.38 -9.83
C ASN A 251 -5.12 1.89 -9.75
N PRO A 252 -5.12 1.14 -10.87
CA PRO A 252 -4.70 -0.25 -10.90
C PRO A 252 -3.16 -0.39 -10.88
N ASN A 253 -2.42 0.62 -11.32
CA ASN A 253 -0.96 0.61 -11.44
C ASN A 253 -0.32 1.38 -10.27
N THR A 254 -0.13 0.69 -9.15
CA THR A 254 0.30 1.31 -7.88
C THR A 254 1.73 0.96 -7.47
N THR A 255 2.47 0.24 -8.32
CA THR A 255 3.85 -0.21 -8.03
C THR A 255 4.91 0.87 -8.26
N ASN A 256 4.62 1.85 -9.13
CA ASN A 256 5.51 2.97 -9.42
C ASN A 256 4.67 4.23 -9.69
N LEU A 257 4.46 5.02 -8.64
CA LEU A 257 3.66 6.23 -8.68
C LEU A 257 4.49 7.38 -9.26
N SER A 258 3.87 8.18 -10.13
CA SER A 258 4.51 9.39 -10.67
C SER A 258 4.73 10.46 -9.61
N GLU A 259 3.78 10.58 -8.67
CA GLU A 259 3.92 11.41 -7.47
C GLU A 259 3.86 10.49 -6.23
N PRO A 260 4.78 10.66 -5.26
CA PRO A 260 4.76 9.83 -4.06
C PRO A 260 3.61 10.21 -3.13
N ILE A 261 3.09 9.23 -2.40
CA ILE A 261 2.17 9.49 -1.29
C ILE A 261 2.94 9.93 -0.05
N ILE A 262 2.31 10.78 0.76
CA ILE A 262 2.85 11.21 2.05
C ILE A 262 2.02 10.61 3.18
N LEU A 263 2.69 9.91 4.09
CA LEU A 263 2.09 9.29 5.26
C LEU A 263 2.68 9.91 6.53
N THR A 264 1.83 10.54 7.35
CA THR A 264 2.23 11.10 8.64
C THR A 264 1.74 10.21 9.77
N PHE A 265 2.64 9.44 10.36
CA PHE A 265 2.36 8.49 11.44
C PHE A 265 2.57 9.14 12.81
N ASN A 266 1.60 8.95 13.71
CA ASN A 266 1.78 9.21 15.15
C ASN A 266 2.43 8.00 15.82
N HIS A 267 3.44 8.26 16.65
CA HIS A 267 4.12 7.24 17.43
C HIS A 267 3.20 6.70 18.53
N LEU A 268 3.17 5.38 18.71
CA LEU A 268 2.38 4.74 19.78
C LEU A 268 2.93 5.03 21.18
N LYS A 269 4.25 5.20 21.26
CA LYS A 269 4.99 5.56 22.46
C LYS A 269 5.96 6.67 22.08
N SER A 270 6.05 7.70 22.90
CA SER A 270 7.02 8.79 22.75
C SER A 270 8.44 8.24 22.96
N SER A 271 9.12 7.82 21.89
CA SER A 271 10.57 7.54 21.89
C SER A 271 11.12 7.27 20.47
N ASP A 272 12.34 7.79 20.28
CA ASP A 272 13.29 7.82 19.14
C ASP A 272 12.87 8.50 17.83
N ALA A 273 13.71 9.46 17.40
CA ALA A 273 13.72 10.04 16.06
C ALA A 273 14.24 9.05 14.97
N ASN A 274 14.70 7.87 15.38
CA ASN A 274 15.28 6.86 14.48
C ASN A 274 14.24 5.79 14.13
N THR A 275 13.17 6.23 13.49
CA THR A 275 12.11 5.41 12.93
C THR A 275 12.31 5.23 11.43
N THR A 276 12.09 4.01 10.95
CA THR A 276 12.21 3.68 9.53
C THR A 276 10.83 3.43 8.94
N CYS A 277 10.53 4.13 7.84
CA CYS A 277 9.33 3.89 7.05
C CYS A 277 9.46 2.56 6.32
N VAL A 278 8.50 1.66 6.52
CA VAL A 278 8.47 0.37 5.85
C VAL A 278 7.11 0.09 5.23
N TYR A 279 7.12 -0.79 4.25
CA TYR A 279 5.93 -1.39 3.67
C TYR A 279 6.00 -2.91 3.76
N TRP A 280 4.85 -3.57 3.68
CA TRP A 280 4.76 -5.02 3.64
C TRP A 280 5.04 -5.50 2.21
N SER A 281 6.21 -6.10 1.99
CA SER A 281 6.47 -6.84 0.75
C SER A 281 5.78 -8.19 0.83
N GLU A 282 5.14 -8.60 -0.26
CA GLU A 282 4.56 -9.93 -0.41
C GLU A 282 5.56 -10.96 -0.97
N ASP A 283 6.84 -10.60 -1.12
CA ASP A 283 7.88 -11.52 -1.59
C ASP A 283 8.06 -12.69 -0.60
N GLY A 284 8.07 -13.92 -1.13
CA GLY A 284 8.16 -15.14 -0.30
C GLY A 284 6.90 -15.34 0.56
N GLU A 285 7.07 -15.41 1.89
CA GLU A 285 5.94 -15.48 2.84
C GLU A 285 5.47 -14.08 3.31
N GLY A 286 6.19 -13.03 2.91
CA GLY A 286 5.96 -11.63 3.26
C GLY A 286 6.84 -11.12 4.41
N ALA A 287 7.29 -9.88 4.27
CA ALA A 287 8.20 -9.22 5.22
C ALA A 287 8.15 -7.70 5.10
N TRP A 288 8.57 -6.99 6.16
CA TRP A 288 8.76 -5.54 6.10
C TRP A 288 9.97 -5.17 5.23
N SER A 289 9.77 -4.23 4.31
CA SER A 289 10.79 -3.74 3.39
C SER A 289 10.85 -2.21 3.43
N ILE A 290 12.05 -1.65 3.23
CA ILE A 290 12.30 -0.21 3.15
C ILE A 290 12.21 0.32 1.72
N GLN A 291 12.16 -0.55 0.71
CA GLN A 291 12.28 -0.14 -0.69
C GLN A 291 11.12 0.77 -1.14
N GLY A 292 11.44 1.83 -1.87
CA GLY A 292 10.44 2.76 -2.38
C GLY A 292 9.82 3.69 -1.32
N CYS A 293 10.23 3.60 -0.05
CA CYS A 293 9.80 4.49 1.03
C CYS A 293 10.99 5.17 1.72
N THR A 294 10.83 6.45 2.05
CA THR A 294 11.86 7.25 2.74
C THR A 294 11.26 8.05 3.87
N SER A 295 12.01 8.23 4.96
CA SER A 295 11.63 9.11 6.06
C SER A 295 12.01 10.56 5.69
N VAL A 296 11.01 11.41 5.52
CA VAL A 296 11.17 12.83 5.17
C VAL A 296 11.53 13.64 6.41
N MET A 297 10.83 13.36 7.52
CA MET A 297 11.10 13.94 8.82
C MET A 297 10.64 12.99 9.93
N SER A 298 11.34 13.01 11.06
CA SER A 298 10.93 12.27 12.26
C SER A 298 11.23 13.12 13.50
N ASN A 299 10.29 13.16 14.41
CA ASN A 299 10.41 13.80 15.72
C ASN A 299 9.99 12.81 16.83
N SER A 300 9.88 13.24 18.09
CA SER A 300 9.53 12.33 19.19
C SER A 300 8.10 11.77 19.12
N THR A 301 7.20 12.44 18.40
CA THR A 301 5.76 12.16 18.35
C THR A 301 5.27 11.65 17.00
N GLN A 302 5.96 11.99 15.91
CA GLN A 302 5.50 11.75 14.55
C GLN A 302 6.67 11.47 13.60
N THR A 303 6.39 10.65 12.59
CA THR A 303 7.27 10.43 11.43
C THR A 303 6.48 10.64 10.15
N VAL A 304 7.07 11.35 9.19
CA VAL A 304 6.52 11.56 7.85
C VAL A 304 7.29 10.69 6.86
N CYS A 305 6.58 9.84 6.14
CA CYS A 305 7.09 8.94 5.14
C CYS A 305 6.67 9.41 3.74
N SER A 306 7.58 9.35 2.78
CA SER A 306 7.33 9.53 1.35
C SER A 306 7.52 8.19 0.63
N CYS A 307 6.46 7.66 0.04
CA CYS A 307 6.45 6.35 -0.61
C CYS A 307 6.02 6.44 -2.08
N THR A 308 6.72 5.71 -2.95
CA THR A 308 6.56 5.71 -4.43
C THR A 308 5.69 4.57 -4.95
N HIS A 309 5.01 3.87 -4.05
CA HIS A 309 4.07 2.78 -4.35
C HIS A 309 2.97 2.77 -3.29
N LEU A 310 1.91 1.99 -3.53
CA LEU A 310 0.88 1.70 -2.52
C LEU A 310 1.02 0.27 -2.02
N SER A 311 0.78 0.10 -0.72
CA SER A 311 0.86 -1.16 0.00
C SER A 311 0.24 -0.98 1.39
N SER A 312 0.60 -1.87 2.30
CA SER A 312 0.43 -1.68 3.74
C SER A 312 1.73 -1.17 4.35
N PHE A 313 1.65 -0.13 5.19
CA PHE A 313 2.79 0.62 5.71
C PHE A 313 2.82 0.62 7.23
N ALA A 314 4.01 0.80 7.78
CA ALA A 314 4.22 1.02 9.20
C ALA A 314 5.56 1.73 9.48
N LEU A 315 5.80 2.04 10.76
CA LEU A 315 7.10 2.45 11.27
C LEU A 315 7.75 1.31 12.04
N LEU A 316 9.00 1.01 11.71
CA LEU A 316 9.87 0.17 12.55
C LEU A 316 10.79 1.03 13.40
N ARG A 317 11.00 0.61 14.65
CA ARG A 317 12.03 1.22 15.49
C ARG A 317 13.39 0.72 15.04
N GLY A 318 14.31 1.66 14.76
CA GLY A 318 15.74 1.42 14.78
C GLY A 318 16.16 0.08 14.17
N ILE A 319 15.95 -0.07 12.85
CA ILE A 319 16.92 -0.88 12.11
C ILE A 319 18.21 -0.06 12.22
N GLN A 320 19.00 -0.29 13.26
CA GLN A 320 20.42 0.01 13.14
C GLN A 320 20.83 -0.79 11.92
N GLU A 321 20.90 -0.12 10.77
CA GLU A 321 21.86 -0.55 9.79
C GLU A 321 23.14 -0.69 10.60
N ASN A 322 23.56 -1.93 10.80
CA ASN A 322 24.97 -2.20 10.74
C ASN A 322 25.42 -1.58 9.43
N LYS A 323 25.73 -0.28 9.44
CA LYS A 323 26.68 0.34 8.56
C LYS A 323 27.92 -0.51 8.75
N LYS A 324 28.02 -1.59 7.99
CA LYS A 324 29.30 -2.08 7.51
C LYS A 324 29.81 -0.95 6.64
N CYS A 325 30.36 0.08 7.29
CA CYS A 325 31.15 1.09 6.64
C CYS A 325 32.24 0.29 5.93
N GLY A 326 32.15 0.21 4.61
CA GLY A 326 33.04 -0.54 3.73
C GLY A 326 34.44 0.05 3.67
N GLN A 327 35.02 0.42 4.81
CA GLN A 327 36.38 0.95 4.96
C GLN A 327 37.09 0.45 6.22
N LEU A 328 36.63 -0.63 6.87
CA LEU A 328 37.41 -1.31 7.91
C LEU A 328 38.32 -2.48 7.46
N PRO A 329 38.20 -3.11 6.26
CA PRO A 329 39.11 -4.21 5.95
C PRO A 329 40.53 -3.70 5.66
N LEU A 330 40.71 -2.59 4.95
CA LEU A 330 42.04 -2.10 4.56
C LEU A 330 42.90 -1.74 5.79
N VAL A 331 42.33 -0.99 6.75
CA VAL A 331 43.05 -0.55 7.96
C VAL A 331 43.42 -1.75 8.84
N MET A 332 42.52 -2.73 8.98
CA MET A 332 42.83 -3.95 9.74
C MET A 332 43.90 -4.81 9.07
N TRP A 333 43.86 -4.95 7.74
CA TRP A 333 44.86 -5.72 6.98
C TRP A 333 46.25 -5.05 6.99
N VAL A 334 46.31 -3.72 6.88
CA VAL A 334 47.55 -2.96 7.01
C VAL A 334 48.10 -3.08 8.43
N GLY A 335 47.24 -2.93 9.44
CA GLY A 335 47.62 -3.09 10.85
C GLY A 335 48.19 -4.49 11.16
N ALA A 336 47.54 -5.54 10.66
CA ALA A 336 48.01 -6.92 10.83
C ALA A 336 49.36 -7.18 10.13
N SER A 337 49.54 -6.63 8.92
CA SER A 337 50.79 -6.77 8.17
C SER A 337 51.97 -6.07 8.86
N VAL A 338 51.74 -4.86 9.38
CA VAL A 338 52.76 -4.11 10.13
C VAL A 338 53.11 -4.82 11.44
N ALA A 339 52.11 -5.32 12.17
CA ALA A 339 52.33 -6.05 13.42
C ALA A 339 53.15 -7.34 13.19
N LEU A 340 52.84 -8.09 12.13
CA LEU A 340 53.57 -9.29 11.75
C LEU A 340 55.04 -8.97 11.39
N ALA A 341 55.27 -7.92 10.60
CA ALA A 341 56.62 -7.48 10.24
C ALA A 341 57.45 -7.07 11.47
N CYS A 342 56.85 -6.30 12.40
CA CYS A 342 57.50 -5.93 13.66
C CYS A 342 57.87 -7.14 14.52
N ALA A 343 56.98 -8.16 14.60
CA ALA A 343 57.25 -9.39 15.34
C ALA A 343 58.42 -10.18 14.72
N VAL A 344 58.45 -10.31 13.40
CA VAL A 344 59.54 -10.99 12.68
C VAL A 344 60.87 -10.26 12.87
N LEU A 345 60.90 -8.94 12.73
CA LEU A 345 62.11 -8.14 12.96
C LEU A 345 62.62 -8.28 14.40
N SER A 346 61.71 -8.27 15.38
CA SER A 346 62.07 -8.48 16.78
C SER A 346 62.67 -9.87 17.01
N LEU A 347 62.11 -10.92 16.38
CA LEU A 347 62.67 -12.27 16.43
C LEU A 347 64.04 -12.36 15.75
N LEU A 348 64.22 -11.76 14.58
CA LEU A 348 65.51 -11.74 13.90
C LEU A 348 66.57 -11.01 14.71
N MET A 349 66.23 -9.87 15.32
CA MET A 349 67.14 -9.13 16.20
C MET A 349 67.51 -9.93 17.45
N THR A 350 66.56 -10.62 18.07
CA THR A 350 66.86 -11.47 19.23
C THR A 350 67.73 -12.67 18.86
N LEU A 351 67.49 -13.30 17.71
CA LEU A 351 68.34 -14.39 17.18
C LEU A 351 69.74 -13.89 16.83
N TRP A 352 69.85 -12.70 16.25
CA TRP A 352 71.13 -12.06 15.92
C TRP A 352 71.92 -11.71 17.19
N CYS A 353 71.26 -11.14 18.21
CA CYS A 353 71.85 -10.89 19.52
C CYS A 353 72.33 -12.18 20.19
N ARG A 354 71.54 -13.27 20.11
CA ARG A 354 71.94 -14.59 20.61
C ARG A 354 73.15 -15.16 19.86
N PHE A 355 73.22 -14.96 18.54
CA PHE A 355 74.34 -15.40 17.72
C PHE A 355 75.64 -14.65 18.06
N ILE A 356 75.58 -13.32 18.22
CA ILE A 356 76.73 -12.50 18.65
C ILE A 356 77.16 -12.87 20.07
N SER A 357 76.22 -13.04 21.00
CA SER A 357 76.52 -13.44 22.39
C SER A 357 77.20 -14.81 22.44
N LYS A 358 76.73 -15.78 21.64
CA LYS A 358 77.35 -17.11 21.52
C LYS A 358 78.75 -17.04 20.92
N LYS A 359 79.00 -16.12 19.97
CA LYS A 359 80.34 -15.87 19.40
C LYS A 359 81.28 -15.19 20.40
N ARG A 360 80.77 -14.34 21.30
CA ARG A 360 81.55 -13.64 22.34
C ARG A 360 81.91 -14.52 23.53
N ASN A 361 81.06 -15.47 23.89
CA ASN A 361 81.33 -16.44 24.98
C ASN A 361 82.12 -17.69 24.54
N GLY A 362 82.54 -17.78 23.27
CA GLY A 362 83.42 -18.85 22.76
C GLY A 362 84.91 -18.57 22.90
N GLY A 363 85.31 -17.53 23.65
CA GLY A 363 86.69 -17.03 23.70
C GLY A 363 87.20 -16.69 25.11
N SER A 364 86.99 -17.56 26.09
CA SER A 364 87.72 -17.47 27.37
C SER A 364 87.83 -18.84 28.06
N GLN A 365 89.00 -19.47 27.92
CA GLN A 365 89.44 -20.62 28.72
C GLN A 365 90.54 -20.10 29.67
N PRO A 366 90.47 -20.28 31.00
CA PRO A 366 91.63 -20.07 31.86
C PRO A 366 92.46 -21.37 31.94
N GLU A 367 93.76 -21.23 31.69
CA GLU A 367 94.80 -22.24 31.92
C GLU A 367 94.82 -22.68 33.39
N GLN A 368 94.85 -23.98 33.63
CA GLN A 368 95.30 -24.55 34.91
C GLN A 368 96.79 -24.87 34.82
N HIS A 369 97.59 -24.10 35.56
CA HIS A 369 98.98 -24.42 35.85
C HIS A 369 99.06 -25.58 36.85
N PHE A 370 99.73 -26.65 36.45
CA PHE A 370 100.22 -27.72 37.33
C PHE A 370 101.67 -27.40 37.72
N LYS A 371 101.98 -27.36 39.02
CA LYS A 371 103.33 -27.56 39.55
C LYS A 371 103.27 -28.42 40.82
N LEU A 372 104.18 -29.39 40.82
CA LEU A 372 104.51 -30.46 41.76
C LEU A 372 104.29 -30.16 43.25
#